data_AF-A0A2S8ERA7-F1
#
_entry.id   AF-A0A2S8ERA7-F1
#
_cell.length_a   1.000
_cell.length_b   1.000
_cell.length_c   1.000
_cell.angle_alpha   90.00
_cell.angle_beta   90.00
_cell.angle_gamma   90.00
#
_symmetry.space_group_name_H-M   'P 1'
#
loop_
_entity.id
_entity.type
_entity.pdbx_description
1 polymer ?
#
loop_
_entity_poly.entity_id
_entity_poly.type
_entity_poly.pdbx_seq_one_letter_code
_entity_poly.pdbx_strand_id
1 'polypeptide(L)'
;MQRFEDAPEIEARCLHRAFEQLRPRVPEAALLDAWAQGRTGLPLVDACMRYLRATGWLNFCMRAMVVAVASYHLWLDWRATGAVLARLFTDYEPGIHWNQMQIRSGTTGIDALRLYDPVRQGRDHDPGGAFTRRWVPELGEVPDGFLQEPWKWPGARRLLGRAYPEPVIGPAAAERAARAALRELRQSPGFDAEAARLARRHAGAGP
;
A
#
# COMPACT_ATOMS: atom_id res chain seq x y z
N MET A 1 -14.82 -2.11 22.90
CA MET A 1 -14.19 -0.76 22.91
C MET A 1 -13.43 -0.60 21.60
N GLN A 2 -13.52 0.55 20.94
CA GLN A 2 -12.88 0.78 19.64
C GLN A 2 -11.37 1.02 19.85
N ARG A 3 -10.50 0.50 18.96
CA ARG A 3 -9.03 0.66 19.10
C ARG A 3 -8.58 2.12 19.22
N PHE A 4 -9.27 3.06 18.57
CA PHE A 4 -8.95 4.49 18.65
C PHE A 4 -9.23 5.06 20.05
N GLU A 5 -10.27 4.57 20.74
CA GLU A 5 -10.57 4.94 22.13
C GLU A 5 -9.55 4.36 23.11
N ASP A 6 -9.16 3.09 22.89
CA ASP A 6 -8.22 2.37 23.77
C ASP A 6 -6.76 2.79 23.59
N ALA A 7 -6.40 3.22 22.38
CA ALA A 7 -5.07 3.58 21.97
C ALA A 7 -5.11 4.86 21.11
N PRO A 8 -5.35 6.04 21.73
CA PRO A 8 -5.48 7.30 21.02
C PRO A 8 -4.23 7.68 20.21
N GLU A 9 -3.05 7.18 20.61
CA GLU A 9 -1.81 7.40 19.87
C GLU A 9 -1.74 6.65 18.53
N ILE A 10 -2.73 5.84 18.14
CA ILE A 10 -2.73 5.01 16.92
C ILE A 10 -2.62 5.83 15.62
N GLU A 11 -2.93 7.13 15.64
CA GLU A 11 -2.72 8.03 14.51
C GLU A 11 -1.26 8.49 14.37
N ALA A 12 -0.47 8.42 15.44
CA ALA A 12 0.89 8.96 15.49
C ALA A 12 1.97 7.90 15.77
N ARG A 13 1.61 6.78 16.40
CA ARG A 13 2.52 5.73 16.88
C ARG A 13 2.09 4.35 16.43
N CYS A 14 3.06 3.52 16.08
CA CYS A 14 2.83 2.11 15.79
C CYS A 14 2.28 1.43 17.04
N LEU A 15 1.23 0.63 16.87
CA LEU A 15 0.60 -0.10 17.97
C LEU A 15 1.62 -1.02 18.67
N HIS A 16 2.50 -1.65 17.88
CA HIS A 16 3.64 -2.39 18.38
C HIS A 16 4.92 -1.57 18.16
N ARG A 17 5.62 -1.24 19.25
CA ARG A 17 6.70 -0.24 19.26
C ARG A 17 7.93 -0.66 18.47
N ALA A 18 8.21 -1.96 18.36
CA ALA A 18 9.28 -2.48 17.50
C ALA A 18 9.19 -1.97 16.05
N PHE A 19 7.97 -1.71 15.54
CA PHE A 19 7.78 -1.21 14.16
C PHE A 19 8.12 0.27 13.97
N GLU A 20 8.43 1.03 15.03
CA GLU A 20 8.64 2.48 14.87
C GLU A 20 9.85 2.86 14.04
N GLN A 21 10.83 1.96 13.98
CA GLN A 21 12.04 2.16 13.19
C GLN A 21 12.06 1.29 11.93
N LEU A 22 10.95 0.59 11.60
CA LEU A 22 10.91 -0.30 10.43
C LEU A 22 11.13 0.46 9.12
N ARG A 23 10.59 1.68 9.03
CA ARG A 23 10.68 2.52 7.83
C ARG A 23 11.16 3.93 8.19
N PRO A 24 11.86 4.63 7.27
CA PRO A 24 12.23 6.02 7.48
C PRO A 24 11.00 6.90 7.74
N ARG A 25 11.07 7.73 8.79
CA ARG A 25 9.97 8.65 9.14
C ARG A 25 9.79 9.75 8.09
N VAL A 26 10.91 10.20 7.50
CA VAL A 26 10.91 11.08 6.34
C VAL A 26 10.96 10.19 5.10
N PRO A 27 9.87 10.13 4.31
CA PRO A 27 9.84 9.32 3.11
C PRO A 27 10.72 9.92 2.01
N GLU A 28 11.18 9.07 1.09
CA GLU A 28 11.75 9.55 -0.16
C GLU A 28 10.68 10.31 -0.95
N ALA A 29 10.88 11.62 -1.11
CA ALA A 29 9.86 12.53 -1.64
C ALA A 29 9.38 12.13 -3.04
N ALA A 30 10.30 11.65 -3.88
CA ALA A 30 10.00 11.21 -5.25
C ALA A 30 9.07 9.98 -5.26
N LEU A 31 9.30 9.00 -4.39
CA LEU A 31 8.46 7.80 -4.29
C LEU A 31 7.08 8.12 -3.73
N LEU A 32 7.00 8.97 -2.71
CA LEU A 32 5.72 9.39 -2.14
C LEU A 32 4.89 10.17 -3.17
N ASP A 33 5.51 11.10 -3.90
CA ASP A 33 4.82 11.87 -4.94
C ASP A 33 4.39 10.99 -6.12
N ALA A 34 5.26 10.09 -6.60
CA ALA A 34 4.92 9.14 -7.64
C ALA A 34 3.70 8.30 -7.27
N TRP A 35 3.65 7.78 -6.03
CA TRP A 35 2.48 7.05 -5.52
C TRP A 35 1.25 7.94 -5.37
N ALA A 36 1.39 9.11 -4.75
CA ALA A 36 0.29 10.03 -4.51
C ALA A 36 -0.39 10.49 -5.81
N GLN A 37 0.38 10.67 -6.90
CA GLN A 37 -0.11 11.12 -8.20
C GLN A 37 -0.52 9.99 -9.15
N GLY A 38 -0.31 8.73 -8.79
CA GLY A 38 -0.52 7.59 -9.69
C GLY A 38 0.42 7.62 -10.90
N ARG A 39 1.72 7.72 -10.61
CA ARG A 39 2.85 7.73 -11.55
C ARG A 39 3.95 6.75 -11.12
N THR A 40 3.59 5.66 -10.47
CA THR A 40 4.53 4.63 -10.01
C THR A 40 5.03 3.73 -11.13
N GLY A 41 4.34 3.73 -12.28
CA GLY A 41 4.58 2.76 -13.33
C GLY A 41 3.91 1.40 -13.04
N LEU A 42 3.13 1.28 -11.96
CA LEU A 42 2.34 0.08 -11.61
C LEU A 42 0.87 0.31 -12.01
N PRO A 43 0.39 -0.29 -13.11
CA PRO A 43 -0.85 0.12 -13.79
C PRO A 43 -2.11 0.17 -12.93
N LEU A 44 -2.44 -0.91 -12.21
CA LEU A 44 -3.62 -0.91 -11.33
C LEU A 44 -3.46 0.09 -10.17
N VAL A 45 -2.26 0.24 -9.61
CA VAL A 45 -2.00 1.19 -8.51
C VAL A 45 -2.20 2.62 -8.99
N ASP A 46 -1.64 2.95 -10.14
CA ASP A 46 -1.74 4.27 -10.76
C ASP A 46 -3.20 4.58 -11.13
N ALA A 47 -3.93 3.61 -11.69
CA ALA A 47 -5.36 3.72 -11.94
C ALA A 47 -6.16 4.00 -10.66
N CYS A 48 -5.90 3.26 -9.58
CA CYS A 48 -6.57 3.46 -8.29
C CYS A 48 -6.28 4.84 -7.70
N MET A 49 -5.03 5.30 -7.73
CA MET A 49 -4.65 6.61 -7.18
C MET A 49 -5.24 7.76 -8.01
N ARG A 50 -5.27 7.63 -9.34
CA ARG A 50 -5.93 8.62 -10.22
C ARG A 50 -7.45 8.64 -10.03
N TYR A 51 -8.09 7.47 -9.93
CA TYR A 51 -9.51 7.35 -9.60
C TYR A 51 -9.84 8.00 -8.26
N LEU A 52 -9.06 7.69 -7.22
CA LEU A 52 -9.23 8.24 -5.89
C LEU A 52 -9.13 9.76 -5.91
N ARG A 53 -8.12 10.33 -6.57
CA ARG A 53 -7.98 11.79 -6.67
C ARG A 53 -9.15 12.46 -7.38
N ALA A 54 -9.75 11.79 -8.37
CA ALA A 54 -10.85 12.35 -9.14
C ALA A 54 -12.21 12.21 -8.46
N THR A 55 -12.40 11.17 -7.63
CA THR A 55 -13.73 10.80 -7.11
C THR A 55 -13.83 10.81 -5.59
N GLY A 56 -12.69 10.81 -4.90
CA GLY A 56 -12.61 10.74 -3.44
C GLY A 56 -12.95 9.39 -2.84
N TRP A 57 -13.06 8.33 -3.64
CA TRP A 57 -13.46 7.01 -3.16
C TRP A 57 -12.60 5.88 -3.74
N LEU A 58 -12.47 4.79 -2.98
CA LEU A 58 -11.99 3.49 -3.44
C LEU A 58 -12.77 2.40 -2.70
N ASN A 59 -12.96 1.25 -3.35
CA ASN A 59 -13.48 0.08 -2.64
C ASN A 59 -12.46 -0.44 -1.62
N PHE A 60 -12.93 -1.23 -0.66
CA PHE A 60 -12.10 -1.74 0.43
C PHE A 60 -10.84 -2.49 -0.01
N CYS A 61 -10.97 -3.38 -1.01
CA CYS A 61 -9.83 -4.16 -1.52
C CYS A 61 -8.76 -3.26 -2.13
N MET A 62 -9.16 -2.24 -2.90
CA MET A 62 -8.23 -1.31 -3.53
C MET A 62 -7.59 -0.36 -2.52
N ARG A 63 -8.31 0.09 -1.48
CA ARG A 63 -7.71 0.82 -0.34
C ARG A 63 -6.62 0.00 0.33
N ALA A 64 -6.92 -1.27 0.61
CA ALA A 64 -5.95 -2.19 1.21
C ALA A 64 -4.72 -2.39 0.31
N MET A 65 -4.94 -2.57 -1.00
CA MET A 65 -3.88 -2.75 -2.00
C MET A 65 -2.97 -1.53 -2.10
N VAL A 66 -3.50 -0.30 -2.23
CA VAL A 66 -2.64 0.90 -2.39
C VAL A 66 -1.79 1.18 -1.14
N VAL A 67 -2.33 0.93 0.06
CA VAL A 67 -1.57 1.09 1.32
C VAL A 67 -0.49 0.02 1.43
N ALA A 68 -0.81 -1.23 1.10
CA ALA A 68 0.16 -2.32 1.12
C ALA A 68 1.27 -2.12 0.09
N VAL A 69 0.96 -1.66 -1.12
CA VAL A 69 1.98 -1.34 -2.13
C VAL A 69 2.89 -0.21 -1.63
N ALA A 70 2.33 0.86 -1.08
CA ALA A 70 3.14 1.95 -0.53
C ALA A 70 4.08 1.45 0.59
N SER A 71 3.59 0.55 1.44
CA SER A 71 4.30 0.03 2.61
C SER A 71 5.36 -1.03 2.29
N TYR A 72 5.07 -1.95 1.36
CA TYR A 72 5.93 -3.12 1.09
C TYR A 72 6.73 -3.00 -0.21
N HIS A 73 6.24 -2.24 -1.20
CA HIS A 73 6.95 -2.09 -2.48
C HIS A 73 7.74 -0.79 -2.54
N LEU A 74 7.16 0.30 -2.05
CA LEU A 74 7.81 1.62 -2.03
C LEU A 74 8.49 1.94 -0.69
N TRP A 75 8.33 1.05 0.29
CA TRP A 75 8.90 1.18 1.64
C TRP A 75 8.58 2.51 2.35
N LEU A 76 7.39 3.07 2.08
CA LEU A 76 6.92 4.33 2.66
C LEU A 76 6.25 4.09 4.03
N ASP A 77 6.46 5.02 4.96
CA ASP A 77 5.77 4.99 6.26
C ASP A 77 4.27 5.28 6.10
N TRP A 78 3.46 4.59 6.90
CA TRP A 78 2.00 4.67 6.84
C TRP A 78 1.47 6.05 7.24
N ARG A 79 2.24 6.87 7.96
CA ARG A 79 1.78 8.20 8.37
C ARG A 79 1.82 9.16 7.21
N ALA A 80 2.87 9.11 6.41
CA ALA A 80 3.00 9.94 5.21
C ALA A 80 1.92 9.57 4.19
N THR A 81 1.78 8.27 3.91
CA THR A 81 0.77 7.77 2.96
C THR A 81 -0.65 7.91 3.49
N GLY A 82 -0.86 7.73 4.79
CA GLY A 82 -2.14 7.92 5.47
C GLY A 82 -2.60 9.37 5.45
N ALA A 83 -1.69 10.33 5.60
CA ALA A 83 -2.01 11.75 5.48
C ALA A 83 -2.42 12.15 4.04
N VAL A 84 -1.80 11.55 3.02
CA VAL A 84 -2.21 11.73 1.62
C VAL A 84 -3.64 11.20 1.42
N LEU A 85 -3.90 9.95 1.82
CA LEU A 85 -5.22 9.33 1.64
C LEU A 85 -6.33 10.03 2.43
N ALA A 86 -6.05 10.47 3.65
CA ALA A 86 -7.01 11.21 4.48
C ALA A 86 -7.49 12.50 3.81
N ARG A 87 -6.64 13.16 3.01
CA ARG A 87 -7.01 14.36 2.25
C ARG A 87 -7.82 14.07 0.99
N LEU A 88 -7.80 12.82 0.50
CA LEU A 88 -8.49 12.42 -0.72
C LEU A 88 -9.84 11.77 -0.43
N PHE A 89 -9.97 11.01 0.66
CA PHE A 89 -11.21 10.29 0.95
C PHE A 89 -12.36 11.23 1.35
N THR A 90 -13.46 11.15 0.63
CA THR A 90 -14.72 11.85 0.97
C THR A 90 -15.43 11.24 2.17
N ASP A 91 -15.12 9.98 2.47
CA ASP A 91 -15.62 9.21 3.61
C ASP A 91 -14.54 9.01 4.69
N TYR A 92 -13.59 9.95 4.79
CA TYR A 92 -12.55 9.92 5.82
C TYR A 92 -13.15 9.91 7.22
N GLU A 93 -12.79 8.90 8.00
CA GLU A 93 -13.12 8.79 9.41
C GLU A 93 -11.87 8.33 10.19
N PRO A 94 -11.27 9.18 11.06
CA PRO A 94 -10.01 8.87 11.76
C PRO A 94 -10.04 7.55 12.53
N GLY A 95 -11.15 7.21 13.19
CA GLY A 95 -11.28 5.98 13.98
C GLY A 95 -11.20 4.70 13.15
N ILE A 96 -11.49 4.79 11.85
CA ILE A 96 -11.34 3.69 10.89
C ILE A 96 -10.00 3.80 10.17
N HIS A 97 -9.68 4.99 9.66
CA HIS A 97 -8.57 5.25 8.75
C HIS A 97 -7.23 4.84 9.34
N TRP A 98 -6.86 5.37 10.52
CA TRP A 98 -5.53 5.13 11.08
C TRP A 98 -5.31 3.69 11.51
N ASN A 99 -6.36 3.03 12.00
CA ASN A 99 -6.31 1.60 12.29
C ASN A 99 -6.11 0.78 10.99
N GLN A 100 -6.85 1.10 9.92
CA GLN A 100 -6.64 0.43 8.62
C GLN A 100 -5.24 0.73 8.05
N MET A 101 -4.71 1.95 8.19
CA MET A 101 -3.36 2.28 7.75
C MET A 101 -2.34 1.34 8.40
N GLN A 102 -2.39 1.17 9.73
CA GLN A 102 -1.47 0.27 10.44
C GLN A 102 -1.66 -1.21 10.11
N ILE A 103 -2.91 -1.68 9.99
CA ILE A 103 -3.21 -3.07 9.63
C ILE A 103 -2.62 -3.38 8.25
N ARG A 104 -2.83 -2.49 7.27
CA ARG A 104 -2.38 -2.72 5.89
C ARG A 104 -0.89 -2.50 5.71
N SER A 105 -0.28 -1.61 6.50
CA SER A 105 1.17 -1.41 6.51
C SER A 105 1.94 -2.48 7.27
N GLY A 106 1.25 -3.36 8.00
CA GLY A 106 1.82 -4.51 8.71
C GLY A 106 2.50 -4.16 10.02
N THR A 107 2.12 -3.04 10.66
CA THR A 107 2.80 -2.48 11.83
C THR A 107 2.08 -2.73 13.16
N THR A 108 0.99 -3.50 13.16
CA THR A 108 0.25 -3.82 14.39
C THR A 108 0.87 -4.96 15.20
N GLY A 109 1.67 -5.82 14.56
CA GLY A 109 2.29 -7.00 15.17
C GLY A 109 1.35 -8.19 15.42
N ILE A 110 0.03 -7.94 15.52
CA ILE A 110 -1.00 -8.93 15.84
C ILE A 110 -1.83 -9.39 14.63
N ASP A 111 -1.89 -8.58 13.56
CA ASP A 111 -2.64 -8.90 12.36
C ASP A 111 -1.77 -9.65 11.34
N ALA A 112 -2.41 -10.52 10.54
CA ALA A 112 -1.71 -11.25 9.48
C ALA A 112 -1.17 -10.29 8.41
N LEU A 113 0.09 -10.48 8.02
CA LEU A 113 0.72 -9.72 6.94
C LEU A 113 0.05 -10.06 5.60
N ARG A 114 -0.51 -9.04 4.94
CA ARG A 114 -1.11 -9.15 3.61
C ARG A 114 -0.34 -8.29 2.63
N LEU A 115 0.66 -8.90 1.99
CA LEU A 115 1.39 -8.28 0.88
C LEU A 115 0.60 -8.56 -0.39
N TYR A 116 0.22 -7.48 -1.08
CA TYR A 116 -0.49 -7.55 -2.35
C TYR A 116 0.52 -7.41 -3.48
N ASP A 117 0.58 -8.39 -4.38
CA ASP A 117 1.29 -8.24 -5.65
C ASP A 117 0.44 -7.34 -6.57
N PRO A 118 0.88 -6.10 -6.89
CA PRO A 118 0.10 -5.17 -7.69
C PRO A 118 -0.20 -5.69 -9.10
N VAL A 119 0.70 -6.49 -9.68
CA VAL A 119 0.53 -7.07 -11.01
C VAL A 119 -0.56 -8.13 -10.97
N ARG A 120 -0.47 -9.05 -10.00
CA ARG A 120 -1.47 -10.10 -9.83
C ARG A 120 -2.84 -9.53 -9.50
N GLN A 121 -2.92 -8.52 -8.63
CA GLN A 121 -4.18 -7.83 -8.32
C GLN A 121 -4.82 -7.23 -9.58
N GLY A 122 -4.01 -6.62 -10.45
CA GLY A 122 -4.46 -6.13 -11.75
C GLY A 122 -5.06 -7.23 -12.64
N ARG A 123 -4.38 -8.37 -12.74
CA ARG A 123 -4.86 -9.51 -13.54
C ARG A 123 -6.15 -10.11 -13.00
N ASP A 124 -6.23 -10.28 -11.68
CA ASP A 124 -7.35 -10.96 -11.02
C ASP A 124 -8.60 -10.07 -10.96
N HIS A 125 -8.45 -8.74 -10.81
CA HIS A 125 -9.56 -7.81 -10.59
C HIS A 125 -9.90 -6.90 -11.79
N ASP A 126 -9.02 -6.81 -12.79
CA ASP A 126 -9.26 -6.05 -14.02
C ASP A 126 -8.70 -6.81 -15.25
N PRO A 127 -9.17 -8.05 -15.52
CA PRO A 127 -8.57 -8.95 -16.52
C PRO A 127 -8.60 -8.38 -17.95
N GLY A 128 -9.66 -7.63 -18.29
CA GLY A 128 -9.78 -6.92 -19.57
C GLY A 128 -9.26 -5.48 -19.53
N GLY A 129 -8.73 -5.03 -18.39
CA GLY A 129 -8.09 -3.73 -18.28
C GLY A 129 -9.01 -2.51 -18.39
N ALA A 130 -10.32 -2.69 -18.31
CA ALA A 130 -11.29 -1.63 -18.55
C ALA A 130 -11.15 -0.51 -17.52
N PHE A 131 -10.92 -0.85 -16.25
CA PHE A 131 -10.70 0.14 -15.20
C PHE A 131 -9.34 0.82 -15.38
N THR A 132 -8.28 0.04 -15.57
CA THR A 132 -6.91 0.53 -15.73
C THR A 132 -6.81 1.51 -16.90
N ARG A 133 -7.35 1.15 -18.07
CA ARG A 133 -7.30 2.01 -19.27
C ARG A 133 -8.20 3.24 -19.15
N ARG A 134 -9.27 3.19 -18.37
CA ARG A 134 -10.11 4.36 -18.13
C ARG A 134 -9.35 5.44 -17.33
N TRP A 135 -8.55 5.02 -16.36
CA TRP A 135 -7.84 5.94 -15.45
C TRP A 135 -6.40 6.20 -15.85
N VAL A 136 -5.84 5.35 -16.72
CA VAL A 136 -4.51 5.45 -17.30
C VAL A 136 -4.63 5.29 -18.82
N PRO A 137 -5.26 6.26 -19.51
CA PRO A 137 -5.59 6.17 -20.94
C PRO A 137 -4.37 5.99 -21.85
N GLU A 138 -3.20 6.45 -21.41
CA GLU A 138 -1.93 6.21 -22.11
C GLU A 138 -1.58 4.72 -22.27
N LEU A 139 -2.15 3.83 -21.44
CA LEU A 139 -1.99 2.37 -21.58
C LEU A 139 -2.98 1.73 -22.58
N GLY A 140 -3.76 2.54 -23.31
CA GLY A 140 -4.81 2.06 -24.20
C GLY A 140 -4.34 1.07 -25.27
N GLU A 141 -3.14 1.25 -25.81
CA GLU A 141 -2.55 0.38 -26.85
C GLU A 141 -1.86 -0.88 -26.32
N VAL A 142 -1.65 -0.98 -24.99
CA VAL A 142 -0.96 -2.12 -24.40
C VAL A 142 -1.87 -3.34 -24.47
N PRO A 143 -1.45 -4.49 -25.03
CA PRO A 143 -2.28 -5.70 -25.04
C PRO A 143 -2.56 -6.22 -23.63
N ASP A 144 -3.71 -6.86 -23.41
CA ASP A 144 -4.18 -7.29 -22.08
C ASP A 144 -3.14 -8.11 -21.30
N GLY A 145 -2.46 -9.06 -21.96
CA GLY A 145 -1.44 -9.90 -21.32
C GLY A 145 -0.24 -9.11 -20.77
N PHE A 146 0.00 -7.91 -21.28
CA PHE A 146 1.07 -7.00 -20.83
C PHE A 146 0.55 -5.81 -20.03
N LEU A 147 -0.76 -5.60 -19.92
CA LEU A 147 -1.32 -4.36 -19.35
C LEU A 147 -0.81 -4.08 -17.94
N GLN A 148 -0.67 -5.11 -17.11
CA GLN A 148 -0.20 -4.98 -15.73
C GLN A 148 1.33 -5.05 -15.59
N GLU A 149 2.03 -5.34 -16.69
CA GLU A 149 3.50 -5.33 -16.78
C GLU A 149 3.95 -4.69 -18.10
N PRO A 150 3.61 -3.41 -18.37
CA PRO A 150 3.85 -2.79 -19.68
C PRO A 150 5.34 -2.76 -20.04
N TRP A 151 6.24 -2.80 -19.07
CA TRP A 151 7.70 -2.92 -19.27
C TRP A 151 8.16 -4.24 -19.90
N LYS A 152 7.32 -5.28 -19.90
CA LYS A 152 7.58 -6.53 -20.61
C LYS A 152 7.02 -6.55 -22.03
N TRP A 153 6.23 -5.55 -22.41
CA TRP A 153 5.64 -5.47 -23.75
C TRP A 153 6.74 -5.13 -24.79
N PRO A 154 6.84 -5.83 -25.94
CA PRO A 154 7.79 -5.42 -26.98
C PRO A 154 7.60 -3.99 -27.50
N GLY A 155 6.38 -3.44 -27.40
CA GLY A 155 6.05 -2.05 -27.73
C GLY A 155 6.41 -1.03 -26.66
N ALA A 156 6.91 -1.45 -25.48
CA ALA A 156 7.10 -0.59 -24.30
C ALA A 156 7.87 0.70 -24.59
N ARG A 157 8.90 0.65 -25.45
CA ARG A 157 9.74 1.82 -25.78
C ARG A 157 8.98 3.00 -26.39
N ARG A 158 7.79 2.77 -26.95
CA ARG A 158 6.93 3.84 -27.50
C ARG A 158 6.20 4.63 -26.42
N LEU A 159 6.02 3.99 -25.26
CA LEU A 159 5.14 4.41 -24.19
C LEU A 159 5.92 4.81 -22.92
N LEU A 160 6.83 3.95 -22.47
CA LEU A 160 7.55 4.10 -21.21
C LEU A 160 8.61 5.21 -21.25
N GLY A 161 8.71 5.94 -20.13
CA GLY A 161 9.55 7.14 -20.02
C GLY A 161 9.06 8.32 -20.86
N ARG A 162 7.89 8.18 -21.50
CA ARG A 162 7.25 9.20 -22.34
C ARG A 162 5.85 9.49 -21.82
N ALA A 163 4.86 8.73 -22.28
CA ALA A 163 3.47 8.92 -21.90
C ALA A 163 3.11 8.21 -20.59
N TYR A 164 3.80 7.11 -20.26
CA TYR A 164 3.67 6.41 -18.98
C TYR A 164 5.05 6.26 -18.33
N PRO A 165 5.20 6.42 -16.99
CA PRO A 165 6.49 6.29 -16.33
C PRO A 165 7.03 4.86 -16.38
N GLU A 166 8.36 4.74 -16.37
CA GLU A 166 9.02 3.49 -16.04
C GLU A 166 8.66 3.07 -14.60
N PRO A 167 8.59 1.76 -14.29
CA PRO A 167 8.35 1.30 -12.93
C PRO A 167 9.38 1.88 -11.97
N VAL A 168 8.92 2.61 -10.96
CA VAL A 168 9.81 3.20 -9.93
C VAL A 168 10.48 2.12 -9.08
N ILE A 169 9.96 0.89 -9.11
CA ILE A 169 10.51 -0.27 -8.42
C ILE A 169 10.20 -1.57 -9.16
N GLY A 170 11.09 -2.56 -9.02
CA GLY A 170 10.83 -3.94 -9.42
C GLY A 170 9.97 -4.68 -8.37
N PRO A 171 8.69 -5.02 -8.63
CA PRO A 171 7.77 -5.43 -7.57
C PRO A 171 8.21 -6.67 -6.80
N ALA A 172 8.66 -7.71 -7.52
CA ALA A 172 9.09 -8.96 -6.92
C ALA A 172 10.35 -8.81 -6.03
N ALA A 173 11.27 -7.92 -6.39
CA ALA A 173 12.47 -7.67 -5.59
C ALA A 173 12.11 -6.90 -4.31
N ALA A 174 11.27 -5.87 -4.43
CA ALA A 174 10.80 -5.10 -3.29
C ALA A 174 10.00 -5.94 -2.31
N GLU A 175 9.10 -6.80 -2.80
CA GLU A 175 8.34 -7.71 -1.93
C GLU A 175 9.25 -8.65 -1.13
N ARG A 176 10.29 -9.21 -1.77
CA ARG A 176 11.27 -10.06 -1.06
C ARG A 176 12.02 -9.28 0.02
N ALA A 177 12.48 -8.06 -0.28
CA ALA A 177 13.17 -7.21 0.68
C ALA A 177 12.26 -6.86 1.87
N ALA A 178 11.01 -6.49 1.61
CA ALA A 178 10.02 -6.21 2.65
C ALA A 178 9.77 -7.41 3.57
N ARG A 179 9.61 -8.60 2.99
CA ARG A 179 9.44 -9.84 3.77
C ARG A 179 10.67 -10.16 4.62
N ALA A 180 11.87 -9.89 4.12
CA ALA A 180 13.10 -10.09 4.87
C ALA A 180 13.17 -9.15 6.09
N ALA A 181 12.99 -7.84 5.87
CA ALA A 181 13.01 -6.85 6.96
C ALA A 181 11.94 -7.10 8.03
N LEU A 182 10.72 -7.49 7.61
CA LEU A 182 9.65 -7.86 8.55
C LEU A 182 9.99 -9.13 9.35
N ARG A 183 10.60 -10.14 8.72
CA ARG A 183 11.02 -11.35 9.45
C ARG A 183 12.10 -11.04 10.47
N GLU A 184 13.11 -10.28 10.08
CA GLU A 184 14.20 -9.87 10.97
C GLU A 184 13.66 -9.10 12.17
N LEU A 185 12.76 -8.12 11.96
CA LEU A 185 12.16 -7.37 13.05
C LEU A 185 11.37 -8.27 14.02
N ARG A 186 10.64 -9.26 13.51
CA ARG A 186 9.86 -10.20 14.33
C ARG A 186 10.73 -11.13 15.18
N GLN A 187 12.01 -11.26 14.84
CA GLN A 187 12.99 -12.01 15.63
C GLN A 187 13.67 -11.16 16.72
N SER A 188 13.34 -9.86 16.81
CA SER A 188 13.94 -8.99 17.82
C SER A 188 13.50 -9.35 19.26
N PRO A 189 14.38 -9.16 20.26
CA PRO A 189 14.06 -9.46 21.64
C PRO A 189 12.82 -8.72 22.14
N GLY A 190 11.89 -9.44 22.78
CA GLY A 190 10.69 -8.85 23.36
C GLY A 190 9.53 -8.61 22.38
N PHE A 191 9.71 -8.90 21.08
CA PHE A 191 8.64 -8.79 20.08
C PHE A 191 7.40 -9.60 20.48
N ASP A 192 7.56 -10.91 20.73
CA ASP A 192 6.43 -11.80 21.03
C ASP A 192 5.70 -11.43 22.32
N ALA A 193 6.42 -10.93 23.33
CA ALA A 193 5.83 -10.51 24.60
C ALA A 193 4.94 -9.26 24.41
N GLU A 194 5.38 -8.29 23.61
CA GLU A 194 4.59 -7.11 23.26
C GLU A 194 3.40 -7.49 22.37
N ALA A 195 3.61 -8.32 21.35
CA ALA A 195 2.54 -8.83 20.48
C ALA A 195 1.45 -9.56 21.28
N ALA A 196 1.82 -10.44 22.21
CA ALA A 196 0.86 -11.15 23.07
C ALA A 196 0.07 -10.20 23.98
N ARG A 197 0.71 -9.17 24.54
CA ARG A 197 0.05 -8.12 25.34
C ARG A 197 -0.97 -7.35 24.49
N LEU A 198 -0.59 -6.98 23.27
CA LEU A 198 -1.47 -6.26 22.34
C LEU A 198 -2.63 -7.13 21.86
N ALA A 199 -2.39 -8.42 21.61
CA ALA A 199 -3.44 -9.35 21.21
C ALA A 199 -4.50 -9.47 22.30
N ARG A 200 -4.12 -9.64 23.58
CA ARG A 200 -5.07 -9.68 24.71
C ARG A 200 -5.92 -8.41 24.84
N ARG A 201 -5.37 -7.25 24.45
CA ARG A 201 -6.04 -5.95 24.59
C ARG A 201 -6.89 -5.57 23.38
N HIS A 202 -6.45 -5.92 22.18
CA HIS A 202 -6.98 -5.36 20.92
C HIS A 202 -7.37 -6.38 19.86
N ALA A 203 -7.01 -7.65 20.02
CA ALA A 203 -7.75 -8.71 19.36
C ALA A 203 -9.03 -8.88 20.18
N GLY A 204 -10.20 -8.71 19.55
CA GLY A 204 -11.44 -9.14 20.18
C GLY A 204 -11.24 -10.57 20.67
N ALA A 205 -11.70 -10.88 21.89
CA ALA A 205 -11.59 -12.21 22.47
C ALA A 205 -11.81 -13.26 21.37
N GLY A 206 -10.78 -14.05 21.06
CA GLY A 206 -10.95 -15.20 20.18
C GLY A 206 -11.96 -16.15 20.81
N PRO A 207 -12.64 -16.94 19.95
CA PRO A 207 -14.08 -17.22 19.93
C PRO A 207 -14.77 -17.45 21.28
#